data_AF-A0A0J1FCH5-F1
#
_entry.id   AF-A0A0J1FCH5-F1
#
_cell.length_a   1.000
_cell.length_b   1.000
_cell.length_c   1.000
_cell.angle_alpha   90.00
_cell.angle_beta   90.00
_cell.angle_gamma   90.00
#
_symmetry.space_group_name_H-M   'P 1'
#
loop_
_entity.id
_entity.type
_entity.pdbx_description
1 polymer ?
#
loop_
_entity_poly.entity_id
_entity_poly.type
_entity_poly.pdbx_seq_one_letter_code
_entity_poly.pdbx_strand_id
1 'polypeptide(L)' 'MYFITGLTTLDPSHKSRCLGYYRDKQEALSAVNENRGGFDQGIYNYLVIEKIGEGIHAIVEEETWFRWVNLVGSYRHRGC' A
#
# COMPACT_ATOMS: atom_id res chain seq x y z
N MET A 1 12.95 4.69 0.13
CA MET A 1 11.90 4.76 -0.92
C MET A 1 10.58 4.34 -0.31
N TYR A 2 9.45 4.78 -0.86
CA TYR A 2 8.11 4.45 -0.38
C TYR A 2 7.45 3.46 -1.36
N PHE A 3 7.39 2.20 -0.97
CA PHE A 3 6.82 1.10 -1.76
C PHE A 3 5.34 0.96 -1.46
N ILE A 4 4.52 0.78 -2.50
CA ILE A 4 3.09 0.53 -2.38
C ILE A 4 2.86 -0.96 -2.64
N THR A 5 2.47 -1.70 -1.61
CA THR A 5 2.20 -3.14 -1.70
C THR A 5 0.71 -3.39 -1.51
N GLY A 6 0.10 -4.14 -2.42
CA GLY A 6 -1.27 -4.63 -2.29
C GLY A 6 -1.32 -6.01 -1.66
N LEU A 7 -2.24 -6.22 -0.74
CA LEU A 7 -2.47 -7.50 -0.07
C LEU A 7 -3.93 -7.94 -0.18
N THR A 8 -4.13 -9.21 -0.53
CA THR A 8 -5.46 -9.83 -0.56
C THR A 8 -6.01 -10.08 0.84
N THR A 9 -5.16 -10.45 1.79
CA THR A 9 -5.50 -10.63 3.22
C THR A 9 -4.29 -10.22 4.07
N LEU A 10 -4.43 -10.19 5.40
CA LEU A 10 -3.30 -10.02 6.31
C LEU A 10 -2.62 -11.36 6.66
N ASP A 11 -3.13 -12.47 6.14
CA ASP A 11 -2.52 -13.78 6.33
C ASP A 11 -1.29 -13.88 5.41
N PRO A 12 -0.08 -14.13 5.95
CA PRO A 12 1.14 -14.17 5.16
C PRO A 12 1.18 -15.28 4.11
N SER A 13 0.30 -16.28 4.17
CA SER A 13 0.18 -17.32 3.15
C SER A 13 -0.51 -16.83 1.86
N HIS A 14 -1.10 -15.63 1.89
CA HIS A 14 -1.84 -15.08 0.77
C HIS A 14 -1.02 -14.17 -0.15
N LYS A 15 -1.57 -13.90 -1.33
CA LYS A 15 -0.91 -13.10 -2.37
C LYS A 15 -0.75 -11.65 -1.92
N SER A 16 0.48 -11.17 -2.00
CA SER A 16 0.84 -9.75 -2.03
C SER A 16 1.54 -9.42 -3.35
N ARG A 17 1.56 -8.14 -3.70
CA ARG A 17 2.32 -7.65 -4.85
C ARG A 17 2.77 -6.21 -4.61
N CYS A 18 4.04 -5.93 -4.90
CA CYS A 18 4.50 -4.56 -5.05
C CYS A 18 3.88 -3.95 -6.32
N LEU A 19 3.09 -2.90 -6.12
CA LEU A 19 2.32 -2.22 -7.17
C LEU A 19 3.08 -1.02 -7.75
N GLY A 20 4.02 -0.46 -6.99
CA GLY A 20 4.85 0.65 -7.41
C GLY A 20 5.67 1.21 -6.25
N TYR A 21 6.47 2.25 -6.53
CA TYR A 21 7.20 2.97 -5.50
C TYR A 21 7.42 4.43 -5.91
N TYR A 22 7.61 5.28 -4.90
CA TYR A 22 8.02 6.67 -5.07
C TYR A 22 9.21 6.98 -4.16
N ARG A 23 9.96 8.04 -4.50
CA ARG A 23 11.02 8.55 -3.61
C ARG A 23 10.45 9.38 -2.46
N ASP A 24 9.30 10.01 -2.68
CA ASP A 24 8.64 10.90 -1.74
C ASP A 24 7.38 10.27 -1.12
N LYS A 25 7.12 10.57 0.15
CA LYS A 25 5.98 10.04 0.91
C LYS A 25 4.66 10.58 0.42
N GLN A 26 4.60 11.88 0.18
CA GLN A 26 3.37 12.55 -0.24
C GLN A 26 2.95 12.08 -1.62
N GLU A 27 3.90 11.83 -2.51
CA GLU A 27 3.59 11.29 -3.83
C GLU A 27 3.00 9.88 -3.77
N ALA A 28 3.53 9.02 -2.89
CA ALA A 28 2.96 7.68 -2.66
C ALA A 28 1.54 7.76 -2.05
N LEU A 29 1.32 8.67 -1.10
CA LEU A 29 0.00 8.93 -0.52
C LEU A 29 -0.99 9.42 -1.57
N SER A 30 -0.59 10.40 -2.39
CA SER A 30 -1.40 10.93 -3.50
C SER A 30 -1.73 9.84 -4.51
N ALA A 31 -0.78 8.96 -4.85
CA ALA A 31 -1.04 7.86 -5.76
C ALA A 31 -2.12 6.88 -5.25
N VAL A 32 -2.14 6.59 -3.94
CA VAL A 32 -3.19 5.78 -3.32
C VAL A 32 -4.53 6.53 -3.29
N ASN A 33 -4.54 7.79 -2.85
CA ASN A 33 -5.75 8.59 -2.72
C ASN A 33 -6.44 8.89 -4.06
N GLU A 34 -5.65 9.15 -5.10
CA GLU A 34 -6.11 9.43 -6.46
C GLU A 34 -6.26 8.15 -7.31
N ASN A 35 -5.97 6.98 -6.74
CA ASN A 35 -6.06 5.69 -7.43
C ASN A 35 -5.26 5.62 -8.75
N ARG A 36 -4.06 6.22 -8.79
CA ARG A 36 -3.27 6.39 -10.04
C ARG A 36 -2.88 5.08 -10.73
N GLY A 37 -2.86 3.97 -9.98
CA GLY A 37 -2.56 2.64 -10.50
C GLY A 37 -3.75 1.73 -10.71
N GLY A 38 -5.00 2.22 -10.56
CA GLY A 38 -6.18 1.35 -10.60
C GLY A 38 -6.15 0.29 -9.49
N PHE A 39 -5.82 0.70 -8.27
CA PHE A 39 -5.74 -0.20 -7.10
C PHE A 39 -7.10 -0.73 -6.65
N ASP A 40 -8.19 -0.11 -7.11
CA ASP A 40 -9.59 -0.42 -6.83
C ASP A 40 -10.19 -1.52 -7.72
N GLN A 41 -9.39 -2.22 -8.52
CA GLN A 41 -9.82 -3.31 -9.43
C GLN A 41 -10.34 -4.57 -8.71
N GLY A 42 -10.68 -4.49 -7.41
CA GLY A 42 -11.26 -5.59 -6.64
C GLY A 42 -10.30 -6.72 -6.28
N ILE A 43 -8.99 -6.53 -6.46
CA ILE A 43 -7.98 -7.57 -6.20
C ILE A 43 -7.48 -7.54 -4.76
N TYR A 44 -7.19 -6.34 -4.23
CA TYR A 44 -6.51 -6.17 -2.93
C TYR A 44 -7.47 -5.58 -1.90
N ASN A 45 -7.50 -6.17 -0.70
CA ASN A 45 -8.30 -5.66 0.41
C ASN A 45 -7.53 -4.62 1.25
N TYR A 46 -6.20 -4.65 1.15
CA TYR A 46 -5.30 -3.79 1.88
C TYR A 46 -4.23 -3.23 0.95
N LEU A 47 -3.85 -1.99 1.20
CA LEU A 47 -2.59 -1.43 0.72
C LEU A 47 -1.73 -1.07 1.92
N VAL A 48 -0.42 -1.20 1.77
CA VAL A 48 0.55 -0.65 2.70
C VAL A 48 1.56 0.17 1.91
N ILE A 49 1.88 1.36 2.43
CA ILE A 49 3.02 2.15 1.97
C ILE A 49 4.15 1.95 2.97
N GLU A 50 5.26 1.40 2.53
CA GLU A 50 6.41 1.07 3.38
C GLU A 50 7.62 1.91 2.97
N LYS A 51 8.24 2.58 3.95
CA LYS A 51 9.53 3.24 3.77
C LYS A 51 10.63 2.22 3.98
N ILE A 52 11.29 1.85 2.89
CA ILE A 52 12.37 0.87 2.88
C ILE A 52 13.62 1.53 2.29
N GLY A 53 14.74 1.43 3.02
CA GLY A 53 16.05 1.89 2.58
C GLY A 53 16.63 1.04 1.44
N GLU A 54 17.70 1.54 0.81
CA GLU A 54 18.45 0.73 -0.15
C GLU A 54 19.24 -0.36 0.59
N GLY A 55 19.19 -1.59 0.09
CA GLY A 55 19.92 -2.72 0.67
C GLY A 55 19.22 -4.06 0.44
N ILE A 56 19.87 -5.13 0.90
CA ILE A 56 19.33 -6.49 0.92
C ILE A 56 18.81 -6.76 2.33
N HIS A 57 17.58 -7.27 2.46
CA HIS A 57 16.90 -7.42 3.75
C HIS A 57 16.79 -6.11 4.56
N ALA A 58 16.57 -4.99 3.87
CA ALA A 58 16.34 -3.71 4.52
C ALA A 58 15.09 -3.78 5.42
N ILE A 59 15.19 -3.18 6.60
CA ILE A 59 14.11 -3.11 7.59
C ILE A 59 13.15 -1.98 7.19
N VAL A 60 11.86 -2.19 7.40
CA VAL A 60 10.84 -1.15 7.21
C VAL A 60 11.00 -0.09 8.29
N GLU A 61 11.22 1.15 7.89
CA GLU A 61 11.41 2.30 8.80
C GLU A 61 10.08 2.93 9.22
N GLU A 62 9.13 2.99 8.29
CA GLU A 62 7.80 3.58 8.48
C GLU A 62 6.80 2.81 7.62
N GLU A 63 5.57 2.68 8.10
CA GLU A 63 4.48 2.10 7.32
C GLU A 63 3.20 2.93 7.44
N THR A 64 2.36 2.88 6.42
CA THR A 64 1.04 3.50 6.42
C THR A 64 0.06 2.54 5.78
N TRP A 65 -0.91 2.10 6.57
CA TRP A 65 -1.89 1.09 6.16
C TRP A 65 -3.19 1.71 5.65
N PHE A 66 -3.73 1.05 4.63
CA PHE A 66 -5.03 1.35 4.08
C PHE A 66 -5.87 0.08 3.98
N ARG A 67 -7.17 0.24 4.22
CA ARG A 67 -8.15 -0.82 4.01
C ARG A 67 -9.16 -0.38 2.96
N TRP A 68 -9.50 -1.28 2.05
CA TRP A 68 -10.59 -1.08 1.12
C TRP A 68 -11.92 -1.03 1.88
N VAL A 69 -12.74 0.00 1.61
CA VAL A 69 -14.06 0.16 2.21
C VAL A 69 -15.12 0.13 1.10
N ASN A 70 -15.80 -1.01 0.98
CA ASN A 70 -16.81 -1.26 -0.07
C ASN A 70 -17.89 -0.18 -0.15
N LEU A 71 -18.35 0.35 1.00
CA LEU A 71 -19.41 1.36 1.06
C LEU A 71 -19.07 2.66 0.32
N VAL A 72 -17.79 3.02 0.26
CA VAL A 72 -17.32 4.26 -0.36
C VAL A 72 -16.51 4.02 -1.64
N GLY A 73 -16.26 2.75 -2.00
CA GLY A 73 -15.46 2.39 -3.16
C GLY A 73 -14.06 3.00 -3.11
N SER A 74 -13.45 3.08 -1.93
CA SER A 74 -12.14 3.70 -1.76
C SER A 74 -11.33 3.07 -0.63
N TYR A 75 -10.01 3.26 -0.70
CA TYR A 75 -9.12 2.97 0.42
C TYR A 75 -9.26 4.04 1.50
N ARG A 76 -9.20 3.61 2.77
CA ARG A 76 -9.20 4.50 3.95
C ARG A 76 -8.03 4.14 4.85
N HIS A 77 -7.45 5.16 5.49
CA HIS A 77 -6.43 4.96 6.50
C HIS A 77 -6.94 3.99 7.56
N ARG A 78 -6.15 2.96 7.80
CA ARG A 78 -6.35 2.09 8.95
C ARG A 78 -5.65 2.78 10.11
N GLY A 79 -6.41 3.52 10.91
CA GLY A 79 -5.93 4.00 12.21
C GLY A 79 -5.47 2.80 13.03
N CYS A 80 -4.31 2.93 13.68
CA CYS A 80 -3.80 1.94 14.62
C CYS A 80 -4.78 1.77 15.80
#